data_AF-A0A6H5G367-F1
#
_entry.id   AF-A0A6H5G367-F1
#
_cell.length_a   1.000
_cell.length_b   1.000
_cell.length_c   1.000
_cell.angle_alpha   90.00
_cell.angle_beta   90.00
_cell.angle_gamma   90.00
#
_symmetry.space_group_name_H-M   'P 1'
#
loop_
_entity.id
_entity.type
_entity.pdbx_description
1 polymer ?
#
loop_
_entity_poly.entity_id
_entity_poly.type
_entity_poly.pdbx_seq_one_letter_code
_entity_poly.pdbx_strand_id
1 'polypeptide(L)'
;MSPRGGNEFYKRHIGPSEEEQRAMLDLIGYKSLDQLSDDAVPEKIRLKSPLRMADPIGEHQLLARIRHIASKNKMYRSYIGMGYHNTCVPHTIMRNVFENPGW
;
A
#
# COMPACT_ATOMS: atom_id res chain seq x y z
N MET A 1 -3.73 -4.70 -28.21
CA MET A 1 -2.97 -3.58 -27.61
C MET A 1 -3.46 -3.38 -26.19
N SER A 2 -2.70 -3.85 -25.19
CA SER A 2 -3.07 -3.69 -23.78
C SER A 2 -2.82 -2.22 -23.36
N PRO A 3 -3.74 -1.56 -22.64
CA PRO A 3 -3.58 -0.16 -22.29
C PRO A 3 -2.36 0.00 -21.36
N ARG A 4 -1.33 0.68 -21.86
CA ARG A 4 -0.16 1.10 -21.08
C ARG A 4 -0.63 2.09 -20.02
N GLY A 5 -0.54 1.74 -18.74
CA GLY A 5 -0.75 2.69 -17.63
C GLY A 5 -1.53 2.20 -16.41
N GLY A 6 -1.75 0.90 -16.22
CA GLY A 6 -2.65 0.40 -15.17
C GLY A 6 -2.03 -0.35 -13.99
N ASN A 7 -0.72 -0.63 -13.97
CA ASN A 7 -0.25 -1.71 -13.10
C ASN A 7 1.22 -1.53 -12.67
N GLU A 8 1.50 -0.73 -11.62
CA GLU A 8 2.82 -0.72 -10.95
C GLU A 8 2.92 0.18 -9.70
N PHE A 9 1.94 0.13 -8.77
CA PHE A 9 2.07 0.84 -7.48
C PHE A 9 3.38 0.49 -6.75
N TYR A 10 3.83 -0.76 -6.85
CA TYR A 10 5.08 -1.22 -6.23
C TYR A 10 6.30 -0.42 -6.69
N LYS A 11 6.35 0.11 -7.92
CA LYS A 11 7.47 0.95 -8.38
C LYS A 11 7.50 2.34 -7.74
N ARG A 12 6.35 2.86 -7.29
CA ARG A 12 6.28 4.11 -6.52
C ARG A 12 6.50 3.88 -5.03
N HIS A 13 6.29 2.64 -4.57
CA HIS A 13 6.38 2.25 -3.18
C HIS A 13 7.79 1.75 -2.79
N ILE A 14 8.42 0.93 -3.65
CA ILE A 14 9.77 0.41 -3.48
C ILE A 14 10.74 1.45 -4.04
N GLY A 15 11.54 2.04 -3.15
CA GLY A 15 12.49 3.09 -3.50
C GLY A 15 13.62 2.63 -4.44
N PRO A 16 14.37 1.56 -4.11
CA PRO A 16 15.49 1.12 -4.93
C PRO A 16 15.06 0.63 -6.31
N SER A 17 15.62 1.23 -7.34
CA SER A 17 15.58 0.76 -8.72
C SER A 17 16.33 -0.57 -8.89
N GLU A 18 16.14 -1.23 -10.02
CA GLU A 18 16.86 -2.48 -10.31
C GLU A 18 18.39 -2.30 -10.33
N GLU A 19 18.87 -1.14 -10.77
CA GLU A 19 20.30 -0.81 -10.80
C GLU A 19 20.85 -0.63 -9.38
N GLU A 20 20.13 0.10 -8.53
CA GLU A 20 20.49 0.27 -7.12
C GLU A 20 20.44 -1.05 -6.36
N GLN A 21 19.43 -1.89 -6.63
CA GLN A 21 19.34 -3.23 -6.06
C GLN A 21 20.55 -4.09 -6.42
N ARG A 22 21.01 -4.06 -7.67
CA ARG A 22 22.23 -4.78 -8.09
C ARG A 22 23.47 -4.24 -7.39
N ALA A 23 23.65 -2.92 -7.36
CA ALA A 23 24.79 -2.31 -6.68
C ALA A 23 24.84 -2.65 -5.17
N MET A 24 23.68 -2.66 -4.51
CA MET A 24 23.59 -3.09 -3.11
C MET A 24 23.91 -4.57 -2.95
N LEU A 25 23.37 -5.45 -3.81
CA LEU A 25 23.65 -6.89 -3.78
C LEU A 25 25.14 -7.20 -4.00
N ASP A 26 25.78 -6.51 -4.94
CA ASP A 26 27.22 -6.66 -5.21
C ASP A 26 28.07 -6.26 -3.98
N LEU A 27 27.68 -5.20 -3.27
CA LEU A 27 28.35 -4.75 -2.05
C LEU A 27 28.32 -5.82 -0.94
N ILE A 28 27.21 -6.54 -0.81
CA ILE A 28 27.03 -7.60 0.19
C ILE A 28 27.40 -8.99 -0.32
N GLY A 29 27.88 -9.11 -1.57
CA GLY A 29 28.38 -10.36 -2.15
C GLY A 29 27.30 -11.34 -2.64
N TYR A 30 26.07 -10.87 -2.88
CA TYR A 30 24.96 -11.68 -3.37
C TYR A 30 24.69 -11.44 -4.86
N LYS A 31 24.25 -12.48 -5.58
CA LYS A 31 23.95 -12.38 -7.03
C LYS A 31 22.48 -12.06 -7.33
N SER A 32 21.59 -12.29 -6.37
CA SER A 32 20.16 -12.04 -6.53
C SER A 32 19.47 -11.86 -5.17
N LEU A 33 18.27 -11.25 -5.20
CA LEU A 33 17.40 -11.17 -4.03
C LEU A 33 16.92 -12.56 -3.56
N ASP A 34 16.78 -13.51 -4.48
CA ASP A 34 16.40 -14.89 -4.12
C ASP A 34 17.51 -15.55 -3.31
N GLN A 35 18.77 -15.44 -3.75
CA GLN A 35 19.92 -15.98 -3.02
C GLN A 35 20.02 -15.37 -1.62
N LEU A 36 19.85 -14.06 -1.51
CA LEU A 36 19.81 -13.37 -0.23
C LEU A 36 18.67 -13.87 0.67
N SER A 37 17.49 -14.09 0.09
CA SER A 37 16.32 -14.56 0.84
C SER A 37 16.49 -15.99 1.35
N ASP A 38 17.14 -16.85 0.55
CA ASP A 38 17.39 -18.25 0.88
C ASP A 38 18.35 -18.40 2.07
N ASP A 39 19.39 -17.57 2.12
CA ASP A 39 20.35 -17.54 3.22
C ASP A 39 19.77 -16.88 4.49
N ALA A 40 18.91 -15.86 4.31
CA ALA A 40 18.33 -15.10 5.43
C ALA A 40 17.18 -15.83 6.13
N VAL A 41 16.38 -16.62 5.40
CA VAL A 41 15.15 -17.25 5.92
C VAL A 41 15.27 -18.78 5.88
N PRO A 42 15.26 -19.46 7.04
CA PRO A 42 15.32 -20.92 7.07
C PRO A 42 14.19 -21.59 6.27
N GLU A 43 14.56 -22.55 5.42
CA GLU A 43 13.62 -23.25 4.53
C GLU A 43 12.40 -23.84 5.26
N LYS A 44 12.61 -24.33 6.49
CA LYS A 44 11.57 -24.97 7.31
C LYS A 44 10.36 -24.08 7.60
N ILE A 45 10.53 -22.76 7.59
CA ILE A 45 9.46 -21.80 7.87
C ILE A 45 9.00 -21.02 6.63
N ARG A 46 9.62 -21.27 5.47
CA ARG A 46 9.30 -20.57 4.23
C ARG A 46 7.96 -21.03 3.68
N LEU A 47 7.21 -20.09 3.12
CA LEU A 47 5.94 -20.39 2.45
C LEU A 47 6.20 -21.27 1.22
N LYS A 48 5.54 -22.43 1.14
CA LYS A 48 5.75 -23.42 0.06
C LYS A 48 5.05 -23.08 -1.25
N SER A 49 4.16 -22.10 -1.23
CA SER A 49 3.41 -21.65 -2.41
C SER A 49 3.21 -20.14 -2.35
N PRO A 50 3.03 -19.47 -3.49
CA PRO A 50 2.74 -18.05 -3.51
C PRO A 50 1.45 -17.72 -2.73
N LEU A 51 1.37 -16.50 -2.21
CA LEU A 51 0.16 -16.01 -1.55
C LEU A 51 -1.00 -16.00 -2.54
N ARG A 52 -2.14 -16.57 -2.11
CA ARG A 52 -3.38 -16.53 -2.89
C ARG A 52 -4.06 -15.18 -2.70
N MET A 53 -3.84 -14.27 -3.65
CA MET A 53 -4.40 -12.92 -3.64
C MET A 53 -5.14 -12.64 -4.95
N ALA A 54 -6.05 -11.67 -4.91
CA ALA A 54 -6.66 -11.14 -6.13
C ALA A 54 -5.62 -10.41 -6.98
N ASP A 55 -5.88 -10.29 -8.27
CA ASP A 55 -4.98 -9.57 -9.17
C ASP A 55 -4.73 -8.14 -8.70
N PRO A 56 -3.48 -7.64 -8.84
CA PRO A 56 -3.15 -6.28 -8.48
C PRO A 56 -3.97 -5.30 -9.35
N ILE A 57 -4.44 -4.23 -8.71
CA ILE A 57 -5.15 -3.14 -9.39
C ILE A 57 -4.32 -1.86 -9.30
N GLY A 58 -4.39 -1.03 -10.33
CA GLY A 58 -3.72 0.27 -10.34
C GLY A 58 -4.28 1.25 -9.30
N GLU A 59 -3.49 2.24 -8.92
CA GLU A 59 -3.83 3.24 -7.90
C GLU A 59 -5.14 3.99 -8.21
N HIS A 60 -5.34 4.38 -9.48
CA HIS A 60 -6.58 5.03 -9.92
C HIS A 60 -7.81 4.11 -9.77
N GLN A 61 -7.66 2.84 -10.17
CA GLN A 61 -8.73 1.85 -10.06
C GLN A 61 -9.04 1.50 -8.59
N LEU A 62 -8.02 1.48 -7.74
CA LEU A 62 -8.17 1.29 -6.30
C LEU A 62 -9.02 2.40 -5.68
N LEU A 63 -8.74 3.66 -5.99
CA LEU A 63 -9.56 4.78 -5.51
C LEU A 63 -11.01 4.69 -5.96
N ALA A 64 -11.25 4.33 -7.23
CA ALA A 64 -12.61 4.11 -7.74
C ALA A 64 -13.33 2.97 -7.01
N ARG A 65 -12.64 1.84 -6.78
CA ARG A 65 -13.17 0.68 -6.06
C ARG A 65 -13.52 1.01 -4.61
N ILE A 66 -12.63 1.69 -3.88
CA ILE A 66 -12.87 2.07 -2.49
C ILE A 66 -14.04 3.05 -2.41
N ARG A 67 -14.12 4.04 -3.31
CA ARG A 67 -15.27 4.96 -3.37
C ARG A 67 -16.60 4.23 -3.60
N HIS A 68 -16.61 3.24 -4.50
CA HIS A 68 -17.80 2.42 -4.74
C HIS A 68 -18.21 1.58 -3.52
N ILE A 69 -17.26 1.08 -2.75
CA ILE A 69 -17.57 0.37 -1.49
C ILE A 69 -18.09 1.36 -0.45
N ALA A 70 -17.42 2.50 -0.29
CA ALA A 70 -17.79 3.53 0.67
C ALA A 70 -19.18 4.13 0.40
N SER A 71 -19.61 4.23 -0.85
CA SER A 71 -20.94 4.74 -1.21
C SER A 71 -22.09 3.84 -0.75
N LYS A 72 -21.81 2.61 -0.31
CA LYS A 72 -22.82 1.70 0.28
C LYS A 72 -23.13 2.06 1.73
N ASN A 73 -22.29 2.86 2.39
CA ASN A 73 -22.52 3.32 3.75
C ASN A 73 -23.63 4.38 3.78
N LYS A 74 -24.47 4.33 4.83
CA LYS A 74 -25.54 5.31 5.03
C LYS A 74 -25.14 6.30 6.12
N MET A 75 -25.02 7.58 5.75
CA MET A 75 -24.69 8.66 6.68
C MET A 75 -25.97 9.14 7.38
N TYR A 76 -26.13 8.79 8.65
CA TYR A 76 -27.23 9.27 9.49
C TYR A 76 -26.77 10.39 10.44
N ARG A 77 -27.73 11.20 10.88
CA ARG A 77 -27.54 12.05 12.07
C ARG A 77 -27.68 11.16 13.30
N SER A 78 -26.55 10.72 13.83
CA SER A 78 -26.50 9.78 14.95
C SER A 78 -26.47 10.52 16.28
N TYR A 79 -27.45 10.26 17.15
CA TYR A 79 -27.53 10.75 18.53
C TYR A 79 -27.51 9.61 19.56
N ILE A 80 -26.90 8.48 19.19
CA ILE A 80 -26.78 7.29 20.05
C ILE A 80 -25.99 7.62 21.33
N GLY A 81 -24.99 8.50 21.22
CA GLY A 81 -24.12 8.87 22.33
C GLY A 81 -23.11 7.77 22.62
N MET A 82 -23.05 7.32 23.88
CA MET A 82 -22.15 6.24 24.33
C MET A 82 -20.66 6.52 24.08
N GLY A 83 -20.23 7.79 24.23
CA GLY A 83 -18.83 8.19 24.10
C GLY A 83 -18.42 8.69 22.73
N TYR A 84 -19.31 8.68 21.73
CA TYR A 84 -19.06 9.30 20.42
C TYR A 84 -20.10 10.37 20.11
N HIS A 85 -19.63 11.58 19.86
CA HIS A 85 -20.46 12.74 19.54
C HIS A 85 -19.92 13.40 18.26
N ASN A 86 -20.82 13.65 17.29
CA ASN A 86 -20.43 14.30 16.05
C ASN A 86 -19.98 15.75 16.31
N THR A 87 -19.06 16.26 15.48
CA THR A 87 -18.51 17.62 15.64
C THR A 87 -18.21 18.26 14.29
N CYS A 88 -18.14 19.59 14.29
CA CYS A 88 -17.68 20.36 13.15
C CYS A 88 -16.15 20.42 13.16
N VAL A 89 -15.50 19.50 12.45
CA VAL A 89 -14.03 19.50 12.32
C VAL A 89 -13.57 20.77 11.58
N PRO A 90 -12.72 21.63 12.19
CA PRO A 90 -12.23 22.83 11.51
C PRO A 90 -11.41 22.46 10.28
N HIS A 91 -11.80 22.98 9.11
CA HIS A 91 -11.20 22.61 7.83
C HIS A 91 -9.70 22.94 7.76
N THR A 92 -9.25 24.01 8.43
CA THR A 92 -7.82 24.35 8.49
C THR A 92 -6.99 23.27 9.17
N ILE A 93 -7.53 22.61 10.21
CA ILE A 93 -6.84 21.52 10.92
C ILE A 93 -6.88 20.25 10.06
N MET A 94 -8.04 19.93 9.48
CA MET A 94 -8.17 18.77 8.60
C MET A 94 -7.18 18.84 7.44
N ARG A 95 -7.11 19.98 6.73
CA ARG A 95 -6.28 20.10 5.53
C ARG A 95 -4.79 20.27 5.83
N ASN A 96 -4.45 21.10 6.82
CA ASN A 96 -3.06 21.50 7.03
C ASN A 96 -2.31 20.60 8.01
N VAL A 97 -3.03 19.83 8.84
CA VAL A 97 -2.45 18.89 9.81
C VAL A 97 -2.80 17.46 9.42
N PHE A 98 -4.08 17.07 9.42
CA PHE A 98 -4.48 15.66 9.27
C PHE A 98 -4.16 15.06 7.88
N GLU A 99 -4.29 15.85 6.82
CA GLU A 99 -3.99 15.42 5.44
C GLU A 99 -2.56 15.75 4.97
N ASN A 100 -1.73 16.31 5.84
CA ASN A 100 -0.39 16.78 5.47
C ASN A 100 0.68 15.79 5.96
N PRO A 101 1.45 15.15 5.07
CA PRO A 101 2.48 14.18 5.47
C PRO A 101 3.68 14.79 6.22
N GLY A 102 3.80 16.12 6.24
CA GLY A 102 4.83 16.83 7.02
C GLY A 102 4.42 17.14 8.46
N TRP A 103 3.18 16.86 8.84
CA TRP A 103 2.71 16.84 10.23
C TRP A 103 2.71 15.41 10.77
#